data_AF-A0A1V6EBI3-F1
#
_entry.id   AF-A0A1V6EBI3-F1
#
_cell.length_a   1.000
_cell.length_b   1.000
_cell.length_c   1.000
_cell.angle_alpha   90.00
_cell.angle_beta   90.00
_cell.angle_gamma   90.00
#
_symmetry.space_group_name_H-M   'P 1'
#
loop_
_entity.id
_entity.type
_entity.pdbx_description
1 polymer ?
#
loop_
_entity_poly.entity_id
_entity_poly.type
_entity_poly.pdbx_seq_one_letter_code
_entity_poly.pdbx_strand_id
1 'polypeptide(L)'
;MKIEKEIPENVIYLRDACLSNASDLVRAAKRILIDEKLPNISYNLAVLALEEIGKSTLIVMGHMADRRGDAMWNADTSYDDHIKKLFWAMWGPQIGREKITPEQIQSLQGLSRRIHNTRLLALYVDSDANSQRLPREVVSNDEAQNLINMASARLEMEKLQEFTELKDNDFETLNWFLVATSDQEKRNLIFGGKSMEKLAELGTTKKWVDWLKKEFDKAEEEAKQAVSRELQRRSSTGVAGLQEKWKIRIRLFSNSHSIRAKSLNKWNELGSWIRLYPVTGKKDQLIAEFTLPQNVPLAGLWWAAWGAARRFVVALNIGTFGCFWWYVPEHISRFYEKVTDLENKDMEVRLERNPVLKLDWKHAALSEAELQNTALCFAMLPGDNDSKLGQSMGAYITGLAFLNKSDIHLQFEPNCYELFYKSVKLGMTHFADGDGKEHFPDSFAKLLQSFNIGPEEIEKHRAIANKMESSSQPRTFGKAEITLSEVGVVKIMCDAYFTRKFREMAKARKEKSDVEPPT
;
A
#
# COMPACT_ATOMS: atom_id res chain seq x y z
N MET A 1 -7.48 -33.76 41.57
CA MET A 1 -6.25 -34.38 41.04
C MET A 1 -5.60 -33.36 40.11
N LYS A 2 -4.74 -32.48 40.65
CA LYS A 2 -3.97 -31.53 39.85
C LYS A 2 -2.78 -32.30 39.30
N ILE A 3 -2.86 -32.70 38.04
CA ILE A 3 -1.67 -33.17 37.33
C ILE A 3 -0.99 -31.88 36.87
N GLU A 4 -0.05 -31.38 37.68
CA GLU A 4 1.01 -30.50 37.20
C GLU A 4 1.69 -31.25 36.05
N LYS A 5 1.42 -30.83 34.81
CA LYS A 5 2.02 -31.49 33.64
C LYS A 5 3.27 -30.69 33.30
N GLU A 6 4.42 -31.30 33.56
CA GLU A 6 5.74 -30.83 33.13
C GLU A 6 5.75 -30.47 31.62
N ILE A 7 6.65 -29.58 31.24
CA ILE A 7 6.89 -29.21 29.84
C ILE A 7 7.19 -30.51 29.06
N PRO A 8 6.53 -30.78 27.92
CA PRO A 8 6.74 -32.00 27.16
C PRO A 8 8.20 -32.21 26.77
N GLU A 9 8.65 -33.47 26.83
CA GLU A 9 10.03 -33.85 26.51
C GLU A 9 10.49 -33.36 25.13
N ASN A 10 9.60 -33.33 24.13
CA ASN A 10 9.93 -32.84 22.79
C ASN A 10 10.25 -31.33 22.76
N VAL A 11 9.63 -30.53 23.62
CA VAL A 11 9.87 -29.08 23.72
C VAL A 11 11.20 -28.82 24.42
N ILE A 12 11.48 -29.58 25.48
CA ILE A 12 12.77 -29.56 26.19
C ILE A 12 13.89 -29.96 25.22
N TYR A 13 13.69 -31.06 24.48
CA TYR A 13 14.64 -31.51 23.45
C TYR A 13 14.94 -30.44 22.40
N LEU A 14 13.92 -29.79 21.84
CA LEU A 14 14.11 -28.75 20.82
C LEU A 14 14.84 -27.53 21.37
N ARG A 15 14.52 -27.12 22.61
CA ARG A 15 15.23 -26.05 23.30
C ARG A 15 16.71 -26.41 23.46
N ASP A 16 17.00 -27.60 23.97
CA ASP A 16 18.37 -28.04 24.24
C ASP A 16 19.17 -28.23 22.95
N ALA A 17 18.52 -28.65 21.86
CA ALA A 17 19.12 -28.70 20.52
C ALA A 17 19.52 -27.29 20.03
N CYS A 18 18.67 -26.28 20.20
CA CYS A 18 19.01 -24.88 19.89
C CYS A 18 20.21 -24.39 20.71
N LEU A 19 20.22 -24.66 22.02
CA LEU A 19 21.33 -24.24 22.90
C LEU A 19 22.65 -24.98 22.59
N SER A 20 22.58 -26.27 22.24
CA SER A 20 23.75 -27.02 21.79
C SER A 20 24.31 -26.44 20.49
N ASN A 21 23.45 -26.14 19.52
CA ASN A 21 23.87 -25.53 18.26
C ASN A 21 24.47 -24.12 18.48
N ALA A 22 23.87 -23.31 19.35
CA ALA A 22 24.41 -22.02 19.74
C ALA A 22 25.81 -22.13 20.37
N SER A 23 26.04 -23.16 21.20
CA SER A 23 27.36 -23.45 21.79
C SER A 23 28.40 -23.76 20.72
N ASP A 24 28.04 -24.55 19.71
CA ASP A 24 28.92 -24.89 18.60
C ASP A 24 29.27 -23.67 17.73
N LEU A 25 28.27 -22.83 17.45
CA LEU A 25 28.44 -21.59 16.72
C LEU A 25 29.35 -20.60 17.45
N VAL A 26 29.17 -20.40 18.76
CA VAL A 26 30.06 -19.55 19.58
C VAL A 26 31.49 -20.08 19.59
N ARG A 27 31.67 -21.40 19.73
CA ARG A 27 32.99 -22.04 19.70
C ARG A 27 33.68 -21.86 18.35
N ALA A 28 32.95 -22.05 17.24
CA ALA A 28 33.46 -21.83 15.89
C ALA A 28 33.82 -20.36 15.66
N ALA A 29 32.95 -19.43 16.07
CA ALA A 29 33.19 -17.99 15.95
C ALA A 29 34.50 -17.55 16.64
N LYS A 30 34.77 -18.08 17.85
CA LYS A 30 36.00 -17.84 18.59
C LYS A 30 37.24 -18.33 17.83
N ARG A 31 37.21 -19.56 17.32
CA ARG A 31 38.34 -20.14 16.57
C ARG A 31 38.64 -19.35 15.30
N ILE A 32 37.62 -19.06 14.48
CA ILE A 32 37.80 -18.31 13.24
C ILE A 32 38.37 -16.91 13.50
N LEU A 33 37.99 -16.27 14.61
CA LEU A 33 38.49 -14.93 14.94
C LEU A 33 39.97 -14.97 15.32
N ILE A 34 40.40 -15.99 16.07
CA ILE A 34 41.76 -16.14 16.57
C ILE A 34 42.70 -16.64 15.46
N ASP A 35 42.30 -17.72 14.78
CA ASP A 35 43.17 -18.47 13.89
C ASP A 35 43.23 -17.82 12.49
N GLU A 36 42.06 -17.47 11.94
CA GLU A 36 41.94 -16.98 10.56
C GLU A 36 41.80 -15.45 10.46
N LYS A 37 41.49 -14.78 11.59
CA LYS A 37 41.27 -13.32 11.66
C LYS A 37 40.23 -12.83 10.65
N LEU A 38 39.12 -13.57 10.54
CA LEU A 38 37.98 -13.24 9.68
C LEU A 38 36.81 -12.69 10.51
N PRO A 39 36.84 -11.42 10.92
CA PRO A 39 35.87 -10.84 11.85
C PRO A 39 34.43 -10.87 11.32
N ASN A 40 34.24 -10.69 10.02
CA ASN A 40 32.91 -10.75 9.41
C ASN A 40 32.27 -12.14 9.53
N ILE A 41 33.04 -13.23 9.37
CA ILE A 41 32.55 -14.60 9.51
C ILE A 41 32.26 -14.91 10.98
N SER A 42 33.19 -14.57 11.87
CA SER A 42 33.03 -14.73 13.31
C SER A 42 31.81 -13.98 13.85
N TYR A 43 31.59 -12.74 13.38
CA TYR A 43 30.42 -11.95 13.72
C TYR A 43 29.14 -12.67 13.29
N ASN A 44 29.07 -13.13 12.03
CA ASN A 44 27.90 -13.85 11.52
C ASN A 44 27.57 -15.11 12.33
N LEU A 45 28.58 -15.90 12.71
CA LEU A 45 28.38 -17.07 13.57
C LEU A 45 27.87 -16.70 14.97
N ALA A 46 28.36 -15.60 15.55
CA ALA A 46 27.84 -15.09 16.82
C ALA A 46 26.40 -14.58 16.70
N VAL A 47 26.01 -13.97 15.57
CA VAL A 47 24.62 -13.60 15.29
C VAL A 47 23.74 -14.84 15.20
N LEU A 48 24.17 -15.88 14.48
CA LEU A 48 23.43 -17.14 14.39
C LEU A 48 23.26 -17.80 15.77
N ALA A 49 24.30 -17.77 16.61
CA ALA A 49 24.20 -18.27 17.98
C ALA A 49 23.13 -17.52 18.79
N LEU A 50 23.08 -16.18 18.69
CA LEU A 50 22.02 -15.38 19.31
C LEU A 50 20.65 -15.73 18.75
N GLU A 51 20.51 -15.95 17.44
CA GLU A 51 19.24 -16.35 16.85
C GLU A 51 18.74 -17.70 17.39
N GLU A 52 19.62 -18.68 17.56
CA GLU A 52 19.27 -19.98 18.17
C GLU A 52 18.88 -19.84 19.64
N ILE A 53 19.56 -18.99 20.41
CA ILE A 53 19.18 -18.68 21.81
C ILE A 53 17.80 -18.02 21.85
N GLY A 54 17.53 -17.04 20.98
CA GLY A 54 16.20 -16.42 20.91
C GLY A 54 15.11 -17.39 20.48
N LYS A 55 15.43 -18.31 19.55
CA LYS A 55 14.53 -19.38 19.11
C LYS A 55 14.21 -20.35 20.25
N SER A 56 15.19 -20.70 21.09
CA SER A 56 14.94 -21.58 22.25
C SER A 56 13.92 -20.97 23.22
N THR A 57 14.02 -19.66 23.49
CA THR A 57 13.03 -18.95 24.29
C THR A 57 11.65 -18.96 23.63
N LEU A 58 11.58 -18.70 22.32
CA LEU A 58 10.32 -18.70 21.56
C LEU A 58 9.65 -20.08 21.49
N ILE A 59 10.42 -21.17 21.40
CA ILE A 59 9.89 -22.54 21.42
C ILE A 59 9.16 -22.82 22.72
N VAL A 60 9.77 -22.46 23.86
CA VAL A 60 9.16 -22.66 25.17
C VAL A 60 7.93 -21.78 25.34
N MET A 61 8.01 -20.50 24.98
CA MET A 61 6.85 -19.58 25.03
C MET A 61 5.72 -20.00 24.09
N GLY A 62 6.07 -20.50 22.91
CA GLY A 62 5.14 -21.00 21.92
C GLY A 62 4.37 -22.20 22.42
N HIS A 63 5.08 -23.18 22.99
CA HIS A 63 4.44 -24.31 23.65
C HIS A 63 3.55 -23.86 24.82
N MET A 64 4.07 -22.95 25.66
CA MET A 64 3.30 -22.38 26.75
C MET A 64 2.06 -21.64 26.25
N ALA A 65 2.03 -21.12 25.02
CA ALA A 65 0.89 -20.42 24.42
C ALA A 65 -0.07 -21.34 23.64
N ASP A 66 0.33 -22.57 23.30
CA ASP A 66 -0.44 -23.54 22.49
C ASP A 66 -0.92 -24.78 23.27
N ARG A 67 -0.92 -24.75 24.61
CA ARG A 67 -1.40 -25.88 25.45
C ARG A 67 -2.83 -26.34 25.14
N ARG A 68 -3.67 -25.50 24.53
CA ARG A 68 -5.06 -25.82 24.15
C ARG A 68 -5.22 -26.26 22.69
N GLY A 69 -4.17 -26.21 21.87
CA GLY A 69 -4.23 -26.49 20.43
C GLY A 69 -4.96 -25.41 19.61
N ASP A 70 -5.19 -24.24 20.23
CA ASP A 70 -5.93 -23.09 19.67
C ASP A 70 -5.03 -21.85 19.54
N ALA A 71 -3.70 -21.99 19.60
CA ALA A 71 -2.84 -20.83 19.44
C ALA A 71 -3.00 -20.23 18.04
N MET A 72 -3.44 -18.97 17.99
CA MET A 72 -3.39 -18.15 16.77
C MET A 72 -1.94 -17.76 16.39
N TRP A 73 -0.97 -18.12 17.22
CA TRP A 73 0.45 -17.88 16.99
C TRP A 73 1.03 -18.93 16.04
N ASN A 74 1.53 -18.50 14.88
CA ASN A 74 2.23 -19.37 13.95
C ASN A 74 3.72 -19.41 14.31
N ALA A 75 4.17 -20.60 14.71
CA ALA A 75 5.56 -20.87 15.07
C ALA A 75 6.51 -20.68 13.89
N ASP A 76 6.11 -21.12 12.68
CA ASP A 76 6.94 -21.11 11.48
C ASP A 76 7.31 -19.66 11.08
N THR A 77 6.33 -18.75 11.06
CA THR A 77 6.59 -17.35 10.73
C THR A 77 7.41 -16.61 11.80
N SER A 78 7.32 -17.04 13.07
CA SER A 78 8.09 -16.44 14.16
C SER A 78 9.54 -16.91 14.22
N TYR A 79 9.83 -18.12 13.75
CA TYR A 79 11.21 -18.64 13.69
C TYR A 79 12.01 -18.07 12.52
N ASP A 80 11.33 -17.56 11.49
CA ASP A 80 11.96 -16.91 10.33
C ASP A 80 12.24 -15.41 10.55
N ASP A 81 11.65 -14.77 11.57
CA ASP A 81 11.93 -13.36 11.92
C ASP A 81 13.26 -13.24 12.71
N HIS A 82 14.36 -13.00 11.98
CA HIS A 82 15.70 -12.83 12.54
C HIS A 82 15.80 -11.72 13.61
N ILE A 83 15.15 -10.58 13.39
CA ILE A 83 15.21 -9.44 14.33
C ILE A 83 14.48 -9.80 15.62
N LYS A 84 13.32 -10.48 15.51
CA LYS A 84 12.57 -10.99 16.67
C LYS A 84 13.41 -11.97 17.47
N LYS A 85 14.06 -12.95 16.83
CA LYS A 85 14.95 -13.89 17.53
C LYS A 85 16.08 -13.17 18.27
N LEU A 86 16.75 -12.20 17.64
CA LEU A 86 17.81 -11.42 18.29
C LEU A 86 17.29 -10.64 19.50
N PHE A 87 16.12 -10.03 19.39
CA PHE A 87 15.48 -9.34 20.51
C PHE A 87 15.22 -10.29 21.68
N TRP A 88 14.63 -11.46 21.42
CA TRP A 88 14.36 -12.47 22.45
C TRP A 88 15.63 -13.09 23.03
N ALA A 89 16.71 -13.22 22.27
CA ALA A 89 18.00 -13.69 22.80
C ALA A 89 18.58 -12.73 23.86
N MET A 90 18.31 -11.43 23.70
CA MET A 90 18.82 -10.41 24.63
C MET A 90 17.88 -10.17 25.80
N TRP A 91 16.56 -10.21 25.56
CA TRP A 91 15.57 -9.90 26.59
C TRP A 91 15.00 -11.13 27.29
N GLY A 92 14.81 -12.23 26.56
CA GLY A 92 14.23 -13.50 27.02
C GLY A 92 14.74 -13.95 28.38
N PRO A 93 16.07 -14.05 28.57
CA PRO A 93 16.67 -14.47 29.84
C PRO A 93 16.39 -13.56 31.05
N GLN A 94 15.94 -12.32 30.80
CA GLN A 94 15.67 -11.30 31.82
C GLN A 94 14.18 -11.22 32.20
N ILE A 95 13.32 -11.94 31.49
CA ILE A 95 11.87 -11.88 31.69
C ILE A 95 11.51 -12.37 33.09
N GLY A 96 10.88 -11.49 33.86
CA GLY A 96 10.44 -11.78 35.23
C GLY A 96 11.55 -11.75 36.29
N ARG A 97 12.83 -11.60 35.89
CA ARG A 97 13.99 -11.55 36.79
C ARG A 97 14.43 -10.13 37.12
N GLU A 98 14.32 -9.20 36.18
CA GLU A 98 14.75 -7.81 36.37
C GLU A 98 13.70 -6.79 35.90
N LYS A 99 13.70 -5.61 36.54
CA LYS A 99 12.96 -4.44 36.06
C LYS A 99 13.69 -3.89 34.84
N ILE A 100 13.02 -3.87 33.69
CA ILE A 100 13.57 -3.26 32.47
C ILE A 100 12.96 -1.88 32.22
N THR A 101 13.80 -0.90 31.89
CA THR A 101 13.36 0.48 31.61
C THR A 101 13.00 0.66 30.12
N PRO A 102 12.22 1.70 29.77
CA PRO A 102 11.90 2.05 28.38
C PRO A 102 13.16 2.18 27.49
N GLU A 103 14.19 2.84 28.01
CA GLU A 103 15.45 3.09 27.30
C GLU A 103 16.19 1.79 27.03
N GLN A 104 16.12 0.83 27.95
CA GLN A 104 16.72 -0.49 27.79
C GLN A 104 16.01 -1.29 26.68
N ILE A 105 14.67 -1.33 26.65
CA ILE A 105 13.93 -2.01 25.56
C ILE A 105 14.19 -1.37 24.21
N GLN A 106 14.14 -0.03 24.11
CA GLN A 106 14.42 0.68 22.86
C GLN A 106 15.87 0.44 22.41
N SER A 107 16.80 0.40 23.35
CA SER A 107 18.20 0.05 23.10
C SER A 107 18.33 -1.38 22.58
N LEU A 108 17.64 -2.36 23.17
CA LEU A 108 17.63 -3.75 22.71
C LEU A 108 17.04 -3.91 21.31
N GLN A 109 15.95 -3.20 20.99
CA GLN A 109 15.36 -3.20 19.63
C GLN A 109 16.30 -2.55 18.61
N GLY A 110 16.87 -1.39 18.93
CA GLY A 110 17.85 -0.71 18.10
C GLY A 110 19.09 -1.58 17.88
N LEU A 111 19.56 -2.25 18.93
CA LEU A 111 20.67 -3.19 18.86
C LEU A 111 20.33 -4.41 17.99
N SER A 112 19.15 -5.01 18.12
CA SER A 112 18.70 -6.14 17.29
C SER A 112 18.72 -5.79 15.80
N ARG A 113 18.17 -4.63 15.44
CA ARG A 113 18.16 -4.14 14.05
C ARG A 113 19.56 -3.85 13.54
N ARG A 114 20.40 -3.20 14.35
CA ARG A 114 21.80 -2.93 13.98
C ARG A 114 22.56 -4.22 13.73
N ILE A 115 22.47 -5.19 14.64
CA ILE A 115 23.13 -6.49 14.51
C ILE A 115 22.69 -7.19 13.21
N HIS A 116 21.39 -7.24 12.95
CA HIS A 116 20.86 -7.86 11.72
C HIS A 116 21.31 -7.13 10.44
N ASN A 117 21.26 -5.81 10.41
CA ASN A 117 21.70 -5.05 9.24
C ASN A 117 23.21 -5.20 9.01
N THR A 118 24.02 -5.14 10.08
CA THR A 118 25.46 -5.39 10.00
C THR A 118 25.76 -6.80 9.50
N ARG A 119 25.01 -7.82 9.96
CA ARG A 119 25.11 -9.20 9.46
C ARG A 119 24.97 -9.26 7.94
N LEU A 120 23.93 -8.63 7.37
CA LEU A 120 23.69 -8.62 5.93
C LEU A 120 24.85 -7.99 5.15
N LEU A 121 25.34 -6.84 5.62
CA LEU A 121 26.46 -6.13 5.02
C LEU A 121 27.79 -6.91 5.12
N ALA A 122 28.03 -7.61 6.23
CA ALA A 122 29.24 -8.41 6.45
C ALA A 122 29.22 -9.79 5.78
N LEU A 123 28.06 -10.21 5.25
CA LEU A 123 27.88 -11.53 4.64
C LEU A 123 27.83 -11.47 3.11
N TYR A 124 27.14 -10.47 2.55
CA TYR A 124 26.90 -10.40 1.10
C TYR A 124 27.67 -9.27 0.46
N VAL A 125 28.21 -9.54 -0.73
CA VAL A 125 28.74 -8.50 -1.61
C VAL A 125 27.55 -7.77 -2.23
N ASP A 126 27.52 -6.45 -2.07
CA ASP A 126 26.47 -5.61 -2.64
C ASP A 126 26.61 -5.53 -4.17
N SER A 127 25.48 -5.51 -4.87
CA SER A 127 25.39 -5.41 -6.33
C SER A 127 25.36 -3.96 -6.82
N ASP A 128 25.20 -2.98 -5.92
CA ASP A 128 25.28 -1.56 -6.27
C ASP A 128 26.73 -1.17 -6.61
N ALA A 129 26.94 -0.71 -7.83
CA ALA A 129 28.24 -0.26 -8.35
C ALA A 129 28.88 0.88 -7.52
N ASN A 130 28.12 1.55 -6.66
CA ASN A 130 28.61 2.61 -5.77
C ASN A 130 28.96 2.11 -4.35
N SER A 131 28.67 0.85 -4.02
CA SER A 131 28.96 0.24 -2.73
C SER A 131 30.41 -0.28 -2.71
N GLN A 132 31.34 0.54 -2.24
CA GLN A 132 32.79 0.25 -2.30
C GLN A 132 33.33 -0.62 -1.15
N ARG A 133 32.49 -1.09 -0.20
CA ARG A 133 32.98 -1.83 0.97
C ARG A 133 32.90 -3.33 0.77
N LEU A 134 34.03 -4.02 0.96
CA LEU A 134 34.03 -5.49 0.99
C LEU A 134 33.39 -5.99 2.29
N PRO A 135 32.70 -7.14 2.29
CA PRO A 135 32.04 -7.66 3.51
C PRO A 135 33.00 -7.85 4.70
N ARG A 136 34.25 -8.21 4.42
CA ARG A 136 35.32 -8.36 5.44
C ARG A 136 35.73 -7.05 6.13
N GLU A 137 35.39 -5.91 5.54
CA GLU A 137 35.75 -4.57 6.03
C GLU A 137 34.63 -3.93 6.84
N VAL A 138 33.45 -4.56 6.87
CA VAL A 138 32.26 -4.04 7.57
C VAL A 138 32.39 -4.19 9.08
N VAL A 139 33.11 -5.21 9.56
CA VAL A 139 33.22 -5.57 10.98
C VAL A 139 34.67 -5.68 11.38
N SER A 140 35.03 -5.03 12.49
CA SER A 140 36.35 -5.13 13.11
C SER A 140 36.49 -6.37 14.01
N ASN A 141 37.73 -6.75 14.34
CA ASN A 141 37.99 -7.84 15.30
C ASN A 141 37.36 -7.57 16.67
N ASP A 142 37.41 -6.31 17.13
CA ASP A 142 36.84 -5.92 18.43
C ASP A 142 35.31 -6.02 18.43
N GLU A 143 34.65 -5.60 17.36
CA GLU A 143 33.19 -5.74 17.23
C GLU A 143 32.77 -7.21 17.19
N ALA A 144 33.49 -8.06 16.44
CA ALA A 144 33.24 -9.50 16.41
C ALA A 144 33.46 -10.13 17.80
N GLN A 145 34.54 -9.78 18.49
CA GLN A 145 34.84 -10.28 19.83
C GLN A 145 33.77 -9.87 20.86
N ASN A 146 33.30 -8.61 20.80
CA ASN A 146 32.24 -8.11 21.66
C ASN A 146 30.93 -8.88 21.46
N LEU A 147 30.56 -9.16 20.21
CA LEU A 147 29.35 -9.92 19.93
C LEU A 147 29.47 -11.40 20.35
N ILE A 148 30.64 -12.02 20.16
CA ILE A 148 30.92 -13.38 20.65
C ILE A 148 30.80 -13.45 22.18
N ASN A 149 31.32 -12.45 22.89
CA ASN A 149 31.23 -12.38 24.35
C ASN A 149 29.78 -12.24 24.80
N MET A 150 28.99 -11.39 24.11
CA MET A 150 27.56 -11.25 24.35
C MET A 150 26.82 -12.58 24.12
N ALA A 151 27.04 -13.25 23.00
CA ALA A 151 26.43 -14.54 22.69
C ALA A 151 26.79 -15.60 23.73
N SER A 152 28.06 -15.65 24.16
CA SER A 152 28.53 -16.56 25.22
C SER A 152 27.79 -16.29 26.54
N ALA A 153 27.70 -15.02 26.95
CA ALA A 153 27.03 -14.66 28.19
C ALA A 153 25.54 -14.99 28.15
N ARG A 154 24.85 -14.70 27.04
CA ARG A 154 23.43 -15.00 26.86
C ARG A 154 23.15 -16.50 26.82
N LEU A 155 24.03 -17.29 26.20
CA LEU A 155 23.93 -18.74 26.19
C LEU A 155 23.94 -19.32 27.60
N GLU A 156 24.88 -18.87 28.45
CA GLU A 156 24.96 -19.35 29.84
C GLU A 156 23.77 -18.89 30.68
N MET A 157 23.26 -17.67 30.46
CA MET A 157 22.04 -17.21 31.14
C MET A 157 20.82 -18.06 30.78
N GLU A 158 20.64 -18.39 29.49
CA GLU A 158 19.50 -19.18 29.00
C GLU A 158 19.57 -20.64 29.48
N LYS A 159 20.78 -21.23 29.56
CA LYS A 159 20.98 -22.58 30.14
C LYS A 159 20.53 -22.66 31.61
N LEU A 160 20.76 -21.60 32.38
CA LEU A 160 20.36 -21.48 33.79
C LEU A 160 18.89 -21.07 33.97
N GLN A 161 18.12 -20.98 32.88
CA GLN A 161 16.70 -20.64 32.97
C GLN A 161 15.85 -21.86 33.31
N GLU A 162 15.23 -21.79 34.48
CA GLU A 162 14.17 -22.72 34.88
C GLU A 162 12.81 -22.16 34.45
N PHE A 163 12.01 -22.99 33.79
CA PHE A 163 10.68 -22.63 33.33
C PHE A 163 9.64 -23.26 34.26
N THR A 164 8.95 -22.43 35.03
CA THR A 164 7.80 -22.86 35.85
C THR A 164 6.50 -22.76 35.07
N GLU A 165 5.56 -23.65 35.39
CA GLU A 165 4.23 -23.68 34.76
C GLU A 165 3.45 -22.38 35.02
N LEU A 166 2.84 -21.82 33.95
CA LEU A 166 1.97 -20.62 34.04
C LEU A 166 0.55 -21.01 34.48
N LYS A 167 -0.13 -20.13 35.22
CA LYS A 167 -1.56 -20.30 35.55
C LYS A 167 -2.43 -20.04 34.31
N ASP A 168 -3.64 -20.62 34.26
CA ASP A 168 -4.55 -20.51 33.10
C ASP A 168 -4.86 -19.08 32.63
N ASN A 169 -4.98 -18.11 33.54
CA ASN A 169 -5.20 -16.71 33.15
C ASN A 169 -3.94 -16.05 32.55
N ASP A 170 -2.76 -16.52 32.96
CA ASP A 170 -1.47 -16.03 32.46
C ASP A 170 -1.19 -16.57 31.06
N PHE A 171 -1.73 -17.75 30.74
CA PHE A 171 -1.70 -18.38 29.41
C PHE A 171 -2.39 -17.51 28.34
N GLU A 172 -3.63 -17.10 28.58
CA GLU A 172 -4.40 -16.33 27.59
C GLU A 172 -3.78 -14.95 27.34
N THR A 173 -3.24 -14.34 28.39
CA THR A 173 -2.53 -13.06 28.28
C THR A 173 -1.22 -13.20 27.49
N LEU A 174 -0.46 -14.27 27.71
CA LEU A 174 0.79 -14.53 26.97
C LEU A 174 0.52 -14.83 25.48
N ASN A 175 -0.46 -15.68 25.18
CA ASN A 175 -0.85 -15.98 23.80
C ASN A 175 -1.30 -14.72 23.06
N TRP A 176 -2.16 -13.91 23.68
CA TRP A 176 -2.57 -12.60 23.13
C TRP A 176 -1.36 -11.71 22.83
N PHE A 177 -0.38 -11.63 23.74
CA PHE A 177 0.80 -10.79 23.56
C PHE A 177 1.68 -11.25 22.39
N LEU A 178 1.90 -12.55 22.24
CA LEU A 178 2.70 -13.10 21.12
C LEU A 178 2.04 -12.85 19.75
N VAL A 179 0.71 -12.93 19.69
CA VAL A 179 -0.06 -12.59 18.49
C VAL A 179 -0.03 -11.09 18.23
N ALA A 180 -0.32 -10.27 19.24
CA ALA A 180 -0.37 -8.82 19.10
C ALA A 180 0.99 -8.21 18.75
N THR A 181 2.10 -8.77 19.24
CA THR A 181 3.45 -8.35 18.85
C THR A 181 3.83 -8.81 17.45
N SER A 182 3.09 -9.70 16.81
CA SER A 182 3.34 -10.11 15.41
C SER A 182 2.74 -9.11 14.41
N ASP A 183 1.66 -8.42 14.77
CA ASP A 183 1.09 -7.28 14.03
C ASP A 183 1.96 -6.02 14.15
N GLN A 184 2.32 -5.39 13.04
CA GLN A 184 3.26 -4.26 13.04
C GLN A 184 2.72 -3.00 13.72
N GLU A 185 1.43 -2.70 13.61
CA GLU A 185 0.81 -1.53 14.23
C GLU A 185 0.67 -1.74 15.74
N LYS A 186 0.15 -2.91 16.14
CA LYS A 186 0.05 -3.29 17.56
C LYS A 186 1.42 -3.37 18.21
N ARG A 187 2.44 -3.91 17.52
CA ARG A 187 3.84 -3.93 17.98
C ARG A 187 4.35 -2.52 18.28
N ASN A 188 4.08 -1.55 17.42
CA ASN A 188 4.49 -0.15 17.63
C ASN A 188 3.79 0.48 18.84
N LEU A 189 2.52 0.14 19.09
CA LEU A 189 1.77 0.60 20.26
C LEU A 189 2.25 -0.07 21.55
N ILE A 190 2.43 -1.39 21.53
CA ILE A 190 2.92 -2.20 22.65
C ILE A 190 4.30 -1.72 23.09
N PHE A 191 5.22 -1.45 22.16
CA PHE A 191 6.57 -0.98 22.47
C PHE A 191 6.74 0.55 22.35
N GLY A 192 5.64 1.30 22.26
CA GLY A 192 5.65 2.76 22.21
C GLY A 192 5.87 3.39 23.59
N GLY A 193 6.29 4.67 23.60
CA GLY A 193 6.66 5.40 24.82
C GLY A 193 5.64 5.31 25.96
N LYS A 194 4.35 5.56 25.67
CA LYS A 194 3.26 5.50 26.66
C LYS A 194 3.10 4.11 27.30
N SER A 195 3.26 3.05 26.52
CA SER A 195 3.18 1.68 27.04
C SER A 195 4.39 1.36 27.94
N MET A 196 5.58 1.83 27.55
CA MET A 196 6.80 1.63 28.33
C MET A 196 6.79 2.43 29.65
N GLU A 197 6.27 3.67 29.65
CA GLU A 197 6.02 4.43 30.88
C GLU A 197 5.12 3.64 31.84
N LYS A 198 4.10 2.98 31.31
CA LYS A 198 3.20 2.15 32.12
C LYS A 198 3.86 0.87 32.64
N LEU A 199 4.75 0.25 31.86
CA LEU A 199 5.58 -0.85 32.34
C LEU A 199 6.46 -0.41 33.53
N ALA A 200 7.08 0.76 33.44
CA ALA A 200 7.90 1.32 34.51
C ALA A 200 7.08 1.58 35.79
N GLU A 201 5.86 2.11 35.64
CA GLU A 201 4.92 2.31 36.75
C GLU A 201 4.49 0.98 37.40
N LEU A 202 4.13 -0.02 36.60
CA LEU A 202 3.61 -1.30 37.08
C LEU A 202 4.70 -2.24 37.61
N GLY A 203 5.96 -1.99 37.25
CA GLY A 203 7.17 -2.62 37.78
C GLY A 203 7.34 -4.11 37.47
N THR A 204 6.40 -4.74 36.77
CA THR A 204 6.46 -6.16 36.38
C THR A 204 5.88 -6.36 34.99
N THR A 205 6.57 -7.15 34.16
CA THR A 205 6.13 -7.47 32.79
C THR A 205 4.73 -8.08 32.78
N LYS A 206 4.42 -8.95 33.74
CA LYS A 206 3.10 -9.59 33.85
C LYS A 206 1.97 -8.57 33.98
N LYS A 207 2.04 -7.67 34.98
CA LYS A 207 1.01 -6.64 35.19
C LYS A 207 0.88 -5.71 33.99
N TRP A 208 1.99 -5.44 33.31
CA TRP A 208 2.00 -4.63 32.10
C TRP A 208 1.32 -5.29 30.92
N VAL A 209 1.58 -6.58 30.66
CA VAL A 209 0.90 -7.31 29.59
C VAL A 209 -0.60 -7.46 29.92
N ASP A 210 -0.96 -7.70 31.18
CA ASP A 210 -2.37 -7.71 31.63
C ASP A 210 -3.05 -6.34 31.40
N TRP A 211 -2.34 -5.25 31.69
CA TRP A 211 -2.85 -3.89 31.44
C TRP A 211 -3.00 -3.63 29.93
N LEU A 212 -2.01 -4.02 29.12
CA LEU A 212 -2.08 -3.90 27.68
C LEU A 212 -3.28 -4.63 27.10
N LYS A 213 -3.47 -5.90 27.45
CA LYS A 213 -4.61 -6.69 26.99
C LYS A 213 -5.93 -5.98 27.32
N LYS A 214 -6.09 -5.48 28.55
CA LYS A 214 -7.26 -4.71 28.96
C LYS A 214 -7.47 -3.43 28.17
N GLU A 215 -6.42 -2.66 27.88
CA GLU A 215 -6.54 -1.44 27.07
C GLU A 215 -6.93 -1.74 25.63
N PHE A 216 -6.37 -2.80 25.04
CA PHE A 216 -6.74 -3.24 23.68
C PHE A 216 -8.16 -3.78 23.63
N ASP A 217 -8.56 -4.64 24.58
CA ASP A 217 -9.93 -5.16 24.68
C ASP A 217 -10.93 -4.02 24.90
N LYS A 218 -10.59 -3.04 25.75
CA LYS A 218 -11.41 -1.85 25.98
C LYS A 218 -11.53 -1.00 24.72
N ALA A 219 -10.43 -0.74 24.02
CA ALA A 219 -10.44 0.03 22.78
C ALA A 219 -11.26 -0.67 21.69
N GLU A 220 -11.16 -2.00 21.59
CA GLU A 220 -11.94 -2.80 20.64
C GLU A 220 -13.43 -2.78 20.99
N GLU A 221 -13.78 -2.92 22.27
CA GLU A 221 -15.16 -2.84 22.74
C GLU A 221 -15.75 -1.43 22.57
N GLU A 222 -14.99 -0.38 22.90
CA GLU A 222 -15.38 1.01 22.65
C GLU A 222 -15.59 1.28 21.15
N ALA A 223 -14.74 0.72 20.29
CA ALA A 223 -14.90 0.80 18.85
C ALA A 223 -16.16 0.06 18.37
N LYS A 224 -16.40 -1.17 18.85
CA LYS A 224 -17.62 -1.94 18.55
C LYS A 224 -18.88 -1.22 18.99
N GLN A 225 -18.87 -0.63 20.19
CA GLN A 225 -19.98 0.15 20.73
C GLN A 225 -20.18 1.47 19.98
N ALA A 226 -19.10 2.14 19.58
CA ALA A 226 -19.17 3.35 18.75
C ALA A 226 -19.77 3.04 17.37
N VAL A 227 -19.32 1.97 16.72
CA VAL A 227 -19.88 1.50 15.43
C VAL A 227 -21.36 1.11 15.59
N SER A 228 -21.70 0.37 16.64
CA SER A 228 -23.09 -0.04 16.90
C SER A 228 -24.02 1.15 17.14
N ARG A 229 -23.59 2.14 17.95
CA ARG A 229 -24.32 3.40 18.15
C ARG A 229 -24.50 4.16 16.85
N GLU A 230 -23.48 4.17 16.00
CA GLU A 230 -23.55 4.86 14.72
C GLU A 230 -24.44 4.14 13.70
N LEU A 231 -24.46 2.81 13.69
CA LEU A 231 -25.37 2.01 12.85
C LEU A 231 -26.85 2.23 13.24
N GLN A 232 -27.12 2.42 14.53
CA GLN A 232 -28.46 2.70 15.05
C GLN A 232 -28.87 4.18 14.90
N ARG A 233 -27.94 5.06 14.57
CA ARG A 233 -28.20 6.50 14.44
C ARG A 233 -29.09 6.76 13.22
N ARG A 234 -30.19 7.48 13.42
CA ARG A 234 -30.98 8.04 12.31
C ARG A 234 -30.24 9.22 11.68
N SER A 235 -30.25 9.31 10.35
CA SER A 235 -29.68 10.46 9.64
C SER A 235 -30.27 11.78 10.15
N SER A 236 -29.40 12.71 10.52
CA SER A 236 -29.82 14.05 10.93
C SER A 236 -30.33 14.82 9.72
N THR A 237 -31.46 15.51 9.85
CA THR A 237 -32.06 16.36 8.81
C THR A 237 -31.86 17.84 9.12
N GLY A 238 -32.12 18.72 8.13
CA GLY A 238 -31.96 20.17 8.28
C GLY A 238 -30.50 20.62 8.44
N VAL A 239 -30.29 21.78 9.08
CA VAL A 239 -28.97 22.43 9.23
C VAL A 239 -27.98 21.55 9.99
N ALA A 240 -28.43 20.82 11.02
CA ALA A 240 -27.59 19.89 11.78
C ALA A 240 -27.09 18.73 10.88
N GLY A 241 -27.88 18.30 9.91
CA GLY A 241 -27.49 17.28 8.94
C GLY A 241 -26.34 17.70 8.02
N LEU A 242 -26.12 19.00 7.82
CA LEU A 242 -25.05 19.53 6.95
C LEU A 242 -23.70 19.70 7.67
N GLN A 243 -23.64 19.49 8.98
CA GLN A 243 -22.39 19.59 9.73
C GLN A 243 -21.38 18.53 9.28
N GLU A 244 -20.11 18.91 9.19
CA GLU A 244 -19.02 18.01 8.83
C GLU A 244 -18.91 16.85 9.83
N LYS A 245 -18.87 15.60 9.34
CA LYS A 245 -18.74 14.43 10.20
C LYS A 245 -17.67 13.47 9.74
N TRP A 246 -17.67 13.12 8.46
CA TRP A 246 -16.79 12.09 7.93
C TRP A 246 -15.64 12.73 7.17
N LYS A 247 -14.43 12.26 7.43
CA LYS A 247 -13.26 12.56 6.58
C LYS A 247 -12.76 11.29 5.95
N ILE A 248 -12.62 11.29 4.63
CA ILE A 248 -12.18 10.14 3.86
C ILE A 248 -11.01 10.57 3.00
N ARG A 249 -9.91 9.84 3.09
CA ARG A 249 -8.71 10.08 2.28
C ARG A 249 -8.56 8.96 1.28
N ILE A 250 -8.45 9.32 0.01
CA ILE A 250 -8.04 8.41 -1.06
C ILE A 250 -6.67 8.82 -1.56
N ARG A 251 -5.92 7.84 -2.06
CA ARG A 251 -4.66 8.05 -2.76
C ARG A 251 -4.88 7.80 -4.25
N LEU A 252 -4.40 8.73 -5.06
CA LEU A 252 -4.36 8.63 -6.51
C LEU A 252 -2.91 8.67 -6.97
N PHE A 253 -2.61 7.88 -7.99
CA PHE A 253 -1.34 7.80 -8.68
C PHE A 253 -1.51 8.45 -10.06
N SER A 254 -0.49 9.15 -10.51
CA SER A 254 -0.47 9.80 -11.81
C SER A 254 0.72 9.33 -12.63
N ASN A 255 0.39 8.78 -13.80
CA ASN A 255 1.38 8.48 -14.83
C ASN A 255 1.65 9.67 -15.76
N SER A 256 0.96 10.81 -15.56
CA SER A 256 1.03 11.95 -16.46
C SER A 256 1.52 13.24 -15.81
N HIS A 257 1.44 13.38 -14.48
CA HIS A 257 1.77 14.63 -13.79
C HIS A 257 2.72 14.42 -12.61
N SER A 258 3.56 15.42 -12.37
CA SER A 258 4.24 15.59 -11.08
C SER A 258 3.42 16.49 -10.15
N ILE A 259 3.24 16.06 -8.92
CA ILE A 259 2.39 16.67 -7.90
C ILE A 259 3.23 17.52 -6.95
N ARG A 260 2.88 18.81 -6.81
CA ARG A 260 3.62 19.79 -6.02
C ARG A 260 2.67 20.60 -5.14
N ALA A 261 3.09 20.93 -3.93
CA ALA A 261 2.24 21.60 -2.93
C ALA A 261 1.64 22.93 -3.40
N LYS A 262 2.39 23.75 -4.16
CA LYS A 262 1.98 25.10 -4.57
C LYS A 262 0.61 25.13 -5.26
N SER A 263 0.40 24.33 -6.29
CA SER A 263 -0.87 24.30 -7.03
C SER A 263 -2.03 23.78 -6.16
N LEU A 264 -1.74 22.84 -5.27
CA LEU A 264 -2.74 22.23 -4.38
C LEU A 264 -3.21 23.21 -3.29
N ASN A 265 -2.32 24.05 -2.77
CA ASN A 265 -2.67 25.05 -1.77
C ASN A 265 -3.74 26.02 -2.29
N LYS A 266 -3.62 26.47 -3.54
CA LYS A 266 -4.64 27.34 -4.14
C LYS A 266 -5.99 26.66 -4.30
N TRP A 267 -6.01 25.37 -4.62
CA TRP A 267 -7.26 24.60 -4.60
C TRP A 267 -7.87 24.58 -3.19
N ASN A 268 -7.05 24.31 -2.18
CA ASN A 268 -7.50 24.20 -0.78
C ASN A 268 -8.00 25.54 -0.21
N GLU A 269 -7.46 26.67 -0.65
CA GLU A 269 -7.89 28.03 -0.25
C GLU A 269 -9.33 28.35 -0.67
N LEU A 270 -9.87 27.68 -1.71
CA LEU A 270 -11.25 27.89 -2.17
C LEU A 270 -12.31 27.30 -1.23
N GLY A 271 -11.92 26.71 -0.09
CA GLY A 271 -12.84 26.22 0.93
C GLY A 271 -13.65 25.00 0.49
N SER A 272 -13.18 24.23 -0.49
CA SER A 272 -13.87 23.04 -0.96
C SER A 272 -13.88 21.95 0.13
N TRP A 273 -14.98 21.21 0.19
CA TRP A 273 -15.11 19.95 0.94
C TRP A 273 -14.17 18.84 0.43
N ILE A 274 -13.40 19.11 -0.63
CA ILE A 274 -12.33 18.28 -1.17
C ILE A 274 -11.01 19.02 -0.93
N ARG A 275 -10.08 18.44 -0.17
CA ARG A 275 -8.72 18.98 0.01
C ARG A 275 -7.69 18.07 -0.63
N LEU A 276 -6.64 18.68 -1.20
CA LEU A 276 -5.60 18.00 -1.94
C LEU A 276 -4.25 18.14 -1.26
N TYR A 277 -3.51 17.04 -1.16
CA TYR A 277 -2.19 17.01 -0.52
C TYR A 277 -1.18 16.21 -1.36
N PRO A 278 0.09 16.65 -1.43
CA PRO A 278 1.14 15.84 -2.01
C PRO A 278 1.52 14.70 -1.05
N VAL A 279 2.07 13.61 -1.59
CA VAL A 279 2.68 12.55 -0.77
C VAL A 279 4.17 12.82 -0.61
N THR A 280 4.65 12.90 0.64
CA THR A 280 6.06 13.16 0.94
C THR A 280 6.98 12.16 0.24
N GLY A 281 7.93 12.66 -0.55
CA GLY A 281 8.89 11.83 -1.29
C GLY A 281 8.34 11.14 -2.55
N LYS A 282 7.05 11.30 -2.89
CA LYS A 282 6.40 10.67 -4.05
C LYS A 282 5.77 11.73 -4.96
N LYS A 283 6.43 12.03 -6.07
CA LYS A 283 6.01 13.10 -7.00
C LYS A 283 4.85 12.70 -7.91
N ASP A 284 4.54 11.42 -8.00
CA ASP A 284 3.51 10.82 -8.84
C ASP A 284 2.22 10.54 -8.05
N GLN A 285 2.11 10.97 -6.79
CA GLN A 285 1.00 10.62 -5.90
C GLN A 285 0.30 11.85 -5.33
N LEU A 286 -1.03 11.77 -5.28
CA LEU A 286 -1.94 12.79 -4.79
C LEU A 286 -2.87 12.18 -3.73
N ILE A 287 -3.03 12.84 -2.59
CA ILE A 287 -4.08 12.53 -1.63
C ILE A 287 -5.24 13.48 -1.87
N ALA A 288 -6.45 12.92 -2.05
CA ALA A 288 -7.69 13.68 -2.02
C ALA A 288 -8.48 13.32 -0.75
N GLU A 289 -8.74 14.33 0.07
CA GLU A 289 -9.50 14.25 1.31
C GLU A 289 -10.89 14.83 1.09
N PHE A 290 -11.92 14.04 1.33
CA PHE A 290 -13.32 14.43 1.22
C PHE A 290 -13.92 14.58 2.62
N THR A 291 -14.57 15.70 2.86
CA THR A 291 -15.38 15.93 4.06
C THR A 291 -16.85 15.73 3.73
N LEU A 292 -17.51 14.77 4.37
CA LEU A 292 -18.93 14.48 4.16
C LEU A 292 -19.78 14.86 5.39
N PRO A 293 -21.02 15.31 5.15
CA PRO A 293 -21.93 15.77 6.19
C PRO A 293 -22.52 14.65 7.07
N GLN A 294 -23.03 15.02 8.24
CA GLN A 294 -23.62 14.14 9.25
C GLN A 294 -24.90 13.43 8.78
N ASN A 295 -25.60 13.97 7.80
CA ASN A 295 -26.77 13.33 7.18
C ASN A 295 -26.42 12.04 6.41
N VAL A 296 -25.14 11.82 6.06
CA VAL A 296 -24.66 10.55 5.49
C VAL A 296 -24.61 9.49 6.60
N PRO A 297 -25.45 8.44 6.54
CA PRO A 297 -25.40 7.35 7.51
C PRO A 297 -24.19 6.47 7.23
N LEU A 298 -23.68 5.77 8.26
CA LEU A 298 -22.52 4.89 8.11
C LEU A 298 -22.73 3.81 7.02
N ALA A 299 -23.93 3.23 6.94
CA ALA A 299 -24.30 2.25 5.91
C ALA A 299 -24.24 2.83 4.48
N GLY A 300 -24.46 4.13 4.31
CA GLY A 300 -24.37 4.83 3.02
C GLY A 300 -23.00 5.45 2.76
N LEU A 301 -22.11 5.47 3.76
CA LEU A 301 -20.83 6.18 3.70
C LEU A 301 -19.96 5.67 2.57
N TRP A 302 -19.89 4.34 2.38
CA TRP A 302 -19.16 3.71 1.28
C TRP A 302 -19.59 4.27 -0.07
N TRP A 303 -20.90 4.25 -0.36
CA TRP A 303 -21.45 4.68 -1.64
C TRP A 303 -21.31 6.20 -1.87
N ALA A 304 -21.55 6.99 -0.82
CA ALA A 304 -21.40 8.45 -0.88
C ALA A 304 -19.94 8.84 -1.17
N ALA A 305 -19.00 8.26 -0.44
CA ALA A 305 -17.58 8.50 -0.61
C ALA A 305 -17.06 8.02 -1.95
N TRP A 306 -17.45 6.80 -2.34
CA TRP A 306 -17.07 6.21 -3.62
C TRP A 306 -17.61 7.02 -4.80
N GLY A 307 -18.87 7.45 -4.73
CA GLY A 307 -19.47 8.32 -5.75
C GLY A 307 -18.76 9.67 -5.87
N ALA A 308 -18.47 10.33 -4.75
CA ALA A 308 -17.70 11.57 -4.70
C ALA A 308 -16.30 11.40 -5.32
N ALA A 309 -15.59 10.38 -4.89
CA ALA A 309 -14.24 10.07 -5.36
C ALA A 309 -14.21 9.78 -6.87
N ARG A 310 -15.14 8.96 -7.38
CA ARG A 310 -15.25 8.66 -8.82
C ARG A 310 -15.51 9.91 -9.64
N ARG A 311 -16.45 10.76 -9.22
CA ARG A 311 -16.74 12.02 -9.92
C ARG A 311 -15.51 12.93 -9.93
N PHE A 312 -14.80 13.03 -8.80
CA PHE A 312 -13.57 13.82 -8.72
C PHE A 312 -12.50 13.28 -9.66
N VAL A 313 -12.29 11.96 -9.71
CA VAL A 313 -11.32 11.32 -10.62
C VAL A 313 -11.68 11.57 -12.07
N VAL A 314 -12.95 11.47 -12.47
CA VAL A 314 -13.38 11.81 -13.85
C VAL A 314 -13.06 13.27 -14.16
N ALA A 315 -13.46 14.20 -13.29
CA ALA A 315 -13.21 15.62 -13.47
C ALA A 315 -11.71 15.95 -13.54
N LEU A 316 -10.90 15.29 -12.71
CA LEU A 316 -9.46 15.47 -12.65
C LEU A 316 -8.80 14.98 -13.94
N ASN A 317 -9.16 13.80 -14.44
CA ASN A 317 -8.62 13.28 -15.70
C ASN A 317 -9.00 14.16 -16.90
N ILE A 318 -10.26 14.61 -16.99
CA ILE A 318 -10.73 15.50 -18.06
C ILE A 318 -10.06 16.87 -17.97
N GLY A 319 -10.09 17.52 -16.79
CA GLY A 319 -9.61 18.89 -16.61
C GLY A 319 -8.09 19.04 -16.75
N THR A 320 -7.34 17.96 -16.51
CA THR A 320 -5.87 17.94 -16.62
C THR A 320 -5.37 17.29 -17.91
N PHE A 321 -6.25 16.68 -18.72
CA PHE A 321 -5.86 15.82 -19.84
C PHE A 321 -4.93 14.65 -19.41
N GLY A 322 -4.86 14.35 -18.11
CA GLY A 322 -3.90 13.41 -17.53
C GLY A 322 -4.48 12.04 -17.22
N CYS A 323 -3.66 11.17 -16.64
CA CYS A 323 -4.07 9.87 -16.12
C CYS A 323 -3.88 9.86 -14.61
N PHE A 324 -4.99 9.82 -13.87
CA PHE A 324 -5.05 9.70 -12.41
C PHE A 324 -5.93 8.50 -12.04
N TRP A 325 -5.37 7.56 -11.28
CA TRP A 325 -6.07 6.34 -10.88
C TRP A 325 -5.67 5.88 -9.47
N TRP A 326 -6.37 4.89 -8.91
CA TRP A 326 -6.09 4.39 -7.55
C TRP A 326 -4.80 3.57 -7.44
N TYR A 327 -4.23 3.14 -8.57
CA TYR A 327 -3.00 2.35 -8.69
C TYR A 327 -2.46 2.46 -10.11
N VAL A 328 -1.24 1.98 -10.33
CA VAL A 328 -0.59 1.91 -11.65
C VAL A 328 -0.36 0.44 -12.04
N PRO A 329 -0.38 0.09 -13.35
CA PRO A 329 0.03 -1.24 -13.80
C PRO A 329 1.52 -1.48 -13.51
N GLU A 330 1.86 -2.68 -13.03
CA GLU A 330 3.25 -3.05 -12.68
C GLU A 330 3.94 -3.84 -13.81
N HIS A 331 3.27 -4.86 -14.36
CA HIS A 331 3.83 -5.75 -15.38
C HIS A 331 3.61 -5.24 -16.82
N ILE A 332 4.18 -4.08 -17.15
CA ILE A 332 3.95 -3.41 -18.45
C ILE A 332 4.91 -3.84 -19.57
N SER A 333 6.04 -4.45 -19.25
CA SER A 333 7.05 -4.90 -20.22
C SER A 333 7.59 -6.31 -19.97
N ARG A 334 7.56 -6.80 -18.71
CA ARG A 334 8.20 -8.04 -18.28
C ARG A 334 7.36 -8.76 -17.23
N PHE A 335 7.29 -10.10 -17.30
CA PHE A 335 6.56 -10.95 -16.33
C PHE A 335 7.48 -11.83 -15.46
N TYR A 336 8.76 -11.92 -15.79
CA TYR A 336 9.72 -12.80 -15.11
C TYR A 336 10.72 -11.98 -14.30
N GLU A 337 11.44 -12.62 -13.37
CA GLU A 337 12.50 -11.99 -12.60
C GLU A 337 13.86 -12.09 -13.26
N LYS A 338 14.22 -13.30 -13.72
CA LYS A 338 15.48 -13.61 -14.41
C LYS A 338 15.28 -14.68 -15.48
N VAL A 339 15.92 -14.51 -16.64
CA VAL A 339 16.12 -15.60 -17.63
C VAL A 339 17.61 -15.84 -17.74
N THR A 340 18.03 -17.07 -17.43
CA THR A 340 19.43 -17.48 -17.51
C THR A 340 19.58 -18.45 -18.67
N ASP A 341 20.52 -18.19 -19.57
CA ASP A 341 20.92 -19.19 -20.56
C ASP A 341 21.68 -20.32 -19.83
N LEU A 342 21.19 -21.55 -19.95
CA LEU A 342 21.79 -22.71 -19.28
C LEU A 342 23.05 -23.20 -20.02
N GLU A 343 23.21 -22.87 -21.30
CA GLU A 343 24.40 -23.17 -22.10
C GLU A 343 25.49 -22.13 -21.85
N ASN A 344 25.12 -20.85 -21.76
CA ASN A 344 26.00 -19.75 -21.40
C ASN A 344 25.59 -19.14 -20.05
N LYS A 345 26.04 -19.76 -18.94
CA LYS A 345 25.66 -19.37 -17.57
C LYS A 345 26.05 -17.94 -17.19
N ASP A 346 26.98 -17.33 -17.94
CA ASP A 346 27.41 -15.93 -17.75
C ASP A 346 26.54 -14.93 -18.52
N MET A 347 25.58 -15.39 -19.35
CA MET A 347 24.71 -14.54 -20.16
C MET A 347 23.30 -14.47 -19.56
N GLU A 348 22.92 -13.27 -19.10
CA GLU A 348 21.54 -12.96 -18.73
C GLU A 348 20.75 -12.52 -19.97
N VAL A 349 19.63 -13.20 -20.24
CA VAL A 349 18.76 -12.86 -21.38
C VAL A 349 17.67 -11.90 -20.91
N ARG A 350 17.54 -10.76 -21.59
CA ARG A 350 16.46 -9.79 -21.37
C ARG A 350 15.44 -9.85 -22.49
N LEU A 351 14.32 -10.51 -22.21
CA LEU A 351 13.10 -10.51 -23.02
C LEU A 351 12.16 -9.40 -22.54
N GLU A 352 11.88 -8.41 -23.36
CA GLU A 352 10.91 -7.36 -23.03
C GLU A 352 9.90 -7.21 -24.15
N ARG A 353 8.65 -6.89 -23.80
CA ARG A 353 7.65 -6.48 -24.79
C ARG A 353 8.06 -5.14 -25.39
N ASN A 354 8.07 -5.07 -26.73
CA ASN A 354 8.21 -3.83 -27.48
C ASN A 354 7.01 -3.66 -28.43
N PRO A 355 6.22 -2.56 -28.34
CA PRO A 355 6.36 -1.44 -27.39
C PRO A 355 6.07 -1.83 -25.94
N VAL A 356 6.36 -0.96 -24.98
CA VAL A 356 5.91 -1.16 -23.59
C VAL A 356 4.42 -0.87 -23.51
N LEU A 357 3.66 -1.56 -22.65
CA LEU A 357 2.24 -1.27 -22.40
C LEU A 357 2.05 -0.03 -21.52
N LYS A 358 2.53 1.11 -22.01
CA LYS A 358 2.42 2.40 -21.34
C LYS A 358 2.22 3.51 -22.37
N LEU A 359 1.35 4.45 -22.03
CA LEU A 359 1.21 5.71 -22.75
C LEU A 359 2.34 6.68 -22.39
N ASP A 360 2.93 7.32 -23.39
CA ASP A 360 3.90 8.38 -23.19
C ASP A 360 3.18 9.71 -22.90
N TRP A 361 3.05 10.03 -21.61
CA TRP A 361 2.42 11.26 -21.17
C TRP A 361 3.45 12.39 -21.11
N LYS A 362 3.04 13.61 -21.46
CA LYS A 362 3.84 14.81 -21.18
C LYS A 362 3.90 15.01 -19.67
N HIS A 363 4.96 14.49 -19.02
CA HIS A 363 5.19 14.49 -17.57
C HIS A 363 5.37 15.89 -16.95
N ALA A 364 4.37 16.76 -17.09
CA ALA A 364 4.38 18.14 -16.62
C ALA A 364 4.04 18.21 -15.12
N ALA A 365 4.34 19.35 -14.48
CA ALA A 365 3.84 19.61 -13.13
C ALA A 365 2.36 19.98 -13.17
N LEU A 366 1.56 19.37 -12.30
CA LEU A 366 0.14 19.70 -12.18
C LEU A 366 -0.03 21.18 -11.85
N SER A 367 -0.65 21.91 -12.76
CA SER A 367 -0.78 23.37 -12.73
C SER A 367 -2.09 23.82 -12.11
N GLU A 368 -2.12 25.10 -11.75
CA GLU A 368 -3.33 25.75 -11.21
C GLU A 368 -4.45 25.83 -12.27
N ALA A 369 -4.09 26.06 -13.55
CA ALA A 369 -5.06 26.13 -14.64
C ALA A 369 -5.77 24.79 -14.87
N GLU A 370 -5.03 23.68 -14.76
CA GLU A 370 -5.61 22.33 -14.86
C GLU A 370 -6.51 22.00 -13.66
N LEU A 371 -6.15 22.47 -12.46
CA LEU A 371 -7.02 22.35 -11.28
C LEU A 371 -8.27 23.22 -11.39
N GLN A 372 -8.20 24.41 -12.00
CA GLN A 372 -9.37 25.22 -12.30
C GLN A 372 -10.29 24.54 -13.32
N ASN A 373 -9.72 23.94 -14.38
CA ASN A 373 -10.49 23.12 -15.32
C ASN A 373 -11.12 21.90 -14.63
N THR A 374 -10.39 21.28 -13.69
CA THR A 374 -10.91 20.18 -12.87
C THR A 374 -12.12 20.63 -12.05
N ALA A 375 -12.06 21.79 -11.39
CA ALA A 375 -13.19 22.34 -10.65
C ALA A 375 -14.40 22.60 -11.56
N LEU A 376 -14.18 23.20 -12.73
CA LEU A 376 -15.20 23.41 -13.75
C LEU A 376 -15.86 22.09 -14.17
N CYS A 377 -15.04 21.10 -14.55
CA CYS A 377 -15.55 19.79 -14.95
C CYS A 377 -16.37 19.15 -13.83
N PHE A 378 -15.85 19.17 -12.60
CA PHE A 378 -16.52 18.60 -11.44
C PHE A 378 -17.90 19.21 -11.18
N ALA A 379 -18.01 20.54 -11.31
CA ALA A 379 -19.28 21.27 -11.16
C ALA A 379 -20.30 20.99 -12.28
N MET A 380 -19.83 20.59 -13.46
CA MET A 380 -20.69 20.31 -14.62
C MET A 380 -21.02 18.82 -14.79
N LEU A 381 -20.33 17.92 -14.08
CA LEU A 381 -20.64 16.49 -14.11
C LEU A 381 -22.08 16.22 -13.65
N PRO A 382 -22.81 15.32 -14.32
CA PRO A 382 -24.18 14.99 -13.99
C PRO A 382 -24.28 14.40 -12.58
N GLY A 383 -25.39 14.70 -11.90
CA GLY A 383 -25.74 14.09 -10.62
C GLY A 383 -26.39 12.72 -10.76
N ASP A 384 -26.97 12.43 -11.93
CA ASP A 384 -27.62 11.17 -12.27
C ASP A 384 -26.77 10.31 -13.22
N ASN A 385 -26.92 8.99 -13.11
CA ASN A 385 -26.23 8.05 -14.02
C ASN A 385 -27.10 7.66 -15.22
N ASP A 386 -28.42 7.88 -15.13
CA ASP A 386 -29.38 7.40 -16.14
C ASP A 386 -29.45 8.32 -17.37
N SER A 387 -29.08 9.60 -17.22
CA SER A 387 -29.00 10.53 -18.35
C SER A 387 -27.95 10.09 -19.37
N LYS A 388 -28.09 10.53 -20.62
CA LYS A 388 -27.07 10.25 -21.66
C LYS A 388 -25.68 10.75 -21.27
N LEU A 389 -25.61 11.90 -20.59
CA LEU A 389 -24.37 12.41 -20.03
C LEU A 389 -23.85 11.54 -18.88
N GLY A 390 -24.73 11.05 -17.99
CA GLY A 390 -24.37 10.08 -16.95
C GLY A 390 -23.78 8.79 -17.51
N GLN A 391 -24.45 8.20 -18.50
CA GLN A 391 -23.98 7.00 -19.22
C GLN A 391 -22.66 7.27 -19.95
N SER A 392 -22.49 8.46 -20.55
CA SER A 392 -21.24 8.91 -21.16
C SER A 392 -20.09 8.91 -20.16
N MET A 393 -20.28 9.51 -18.98
CA MET A 393 -19.27 9.56 -17.92
C MET A 393 -19.00 8.15 -17.35
N GLY A 394 -20.02 7.29 -17.29
CA GLY A 394 -19.91 5.88 -16.96
C GLY A 394 -19.01 5.11 -17.94
N ALA A 395 -19.14 5.36 -19.25
CA ALA A 395 -18.27 4.80 -20.25
C ALA A 395 -16.83 5.33 -20.11
N TYR A 396 -16.66 6.64 -19.90
CA TYR A 396 -15.35 7.27 -19.71
C TYR A 396 -14.56 6.66 -18.53
N ILE A 397 -15.18 6.59 -17.34
CA ILE A 397 -14.49 6.05 -16.15
C ILE A 397 -14.22 4.56 -16.26
N THR A 398 -15.08 3.80 -16.97
CA THR A 398 -14.80 2.38 -17.25
C THR A 398 -13.63 2.25 -18.23
N GLY A 399 -13.52 3.14 -19.22
CA GLY A 399 -12.37 3.23 -20.12
C GLY A 399 -11.06 3.50 -19.37
N LEU A 400 -11.08 4.45 -18.42
CA LEU A 400 -9.94 4.69 -17.52
C LEU A 400 -9.60 3.47 -16.66
N ALA A 401 -10.61 2.74 -16.17
CA ALA A 401 -10.40 1.55 -15.37
C ALA A 401 -9.70 0.45 -16.18
N PHE A 402 -10.12 0.21 -17.42
CA PHE A 402 -9.47 -0.76 -18.30
C PHE A 402 -8.07 -0.32 -18.73
N LEU A 403 -7.86 0.98 -18.96
CA LEU A 403 -6.53 1.51 -19.27
C LEU A 403 -5.55 1.24 -18.14
N ASN A 404 -5.97 1.43 -16.88
CA ASN A 404 -5.14 1.19 -15.70
C ASN A 404 -5.15 -0.27 -15.21
N LYS A 405 -5.89 -1.16 -15.90
CA LYS A 405 -5.84 -2.62 -15.70
C LYS A 405 -5.15 -3.34 -16.85
N SER A 406 -4.70 -2.61 -17.87
CA SER A 406 -4.01 -3.18 -19.02
C SER A 406 -2.55 -3.44 -18.66
N ASP A 407 -2.14 -4.70 -18.73
CA ASP A 407 -0.76 -5.14 -18.55
C ASP A 407 -0.46 -6.33 -19.47
N ILE A 408 0.73 -6.92 -19.39
CA ILE A 408 1.10 -8.04 -20.27
C ILE A 408 0.25 -9.30 -20.07
N HIS A 409 -0.39 -9.45 -18.90
CA HIS A 409 -1.24 -10.59 -18.59
C HIS A 409 -2.65 -10.39 -19.12
N LEU A 410 -3.13 -9.14 -19.16
CA LEU A 410 -4.46 -8.82 -19.65
C LEU A 410 -4.49 -7.47 -20.39
N GLN A 411 -4.67 -7.54 -21.70
CA GLN A 411 -4.66 -6.39 -22.62
C GLN A 411 -6.09 -5.96 -22.96
N PHE A 412 -6.44 -4.70 -22.64
CA PHE A 412 -7.77 -4.13 -22.84
C PHE A 412 -7.80 -2.97 -23.85
N GLU A 413 -6.78 -2.79 -24.68
CA GLU A 413 -6.69 -1.68 -25.63
C GLU A 413 -7.97 -1.50 -26.48
N PRO A 414 -8.55 -2.57 -27.07
CA PRO A 414 -9.80 -2.44 -27.83
C PRO A 414 -10.98 -2.02 -26.96
N ASN A 415 -11.09 -2.56 -25.74
CA ASN A 415 -12.17 -2.21 -24.80
C ASN A 415 -12.03 -0.75 -24.32
N CYS A 416 -10.81 -0.30 -24.05
CA CYS A 416 -10.53 1.09 -23.68
C CYS A 416 -10.99 2.04 -24.79
N TYR A 417 -10.57 1.75 -26.03
CA TYR A 417 -10.94 2.56 -27.18
C TYR A 417 -12.47 2.63 -27.33
N GLU A 418 -13.14 1.48 -27.31
CA GLU A 418 -14.59 1.38 -27.44
C GLU A 418 -15.31 2.21 -26.38
N LEU A 419 -14.85 2.15 -25.12
CA LEU A 419 -15.47 2.88 -24.02
C LEU A 419 -15.27 4.39 -24.13
N PHE A 420 -14.10 4.86 -24.54
CA PHE A 420 -13.87 6.29 -24.81
C PHE A 420 -14.67 6.77 -26.01
N TYR A 421 -14.68 6.02 -27.11
CA TYR A 421 -15.51 6.31 -28.28
C TYR A 421 -17.01 6.36 -27.93
N LYS A 422 -17.50 5.39 -27.15
CA LYS A 422 -18.88 5.37 -26.63
C LYS A 422 -19.17 6.58 -25.74
N SER A 423 -18.21 7.02 -24.93
CA SER A 423 -18.34 8.23 -24.12
C SER A 423 -18.59 9.46 -25.00
N VAL A 424 -17.76 9.68 -26.04
CA VAL A 424 -17.95 10.77 -27.00
C VAL A 424 -19.30 10.66 -27.71
N LYS A 425 -19.69 9.47 -28.18
CA LYS A 425 -20.98 9.25 -28.86
C LYS A 425 -22.17 9.66 -28.01
N LEU A 426 -22.19 9.23 -26.75
CA LEU A 426 -23.25 9.56 -25.81
C LEU A 426 -23.23 11.04 -25.43
N GLY A 427 -22.04 11.63 -25.30
CA GLY A 427 -21.84 13.06 -25.09
C GLY A 427 -22.40 13.91 -26.25
N MET A 428 -22.01 13.61 -27.49
CA MET A 428 -22.50 14.30 -28.70
C MET A 428 -24.01 14.18 -28.85
N THR A 429 -24.57 13.02 -28.50
CA THR A 429 -26.02 12.83 -28.46
C THR A 429 -26.68 13.73 -27.42
N HIS A 430 -26.10 13.83 -26.22
CA HIS A 430 -26.64 14.66 -25.14
C HIS A 430 -26.61 16.17 -25.49
N PHE A 431 -25.53 16.62 -26.11
CA PHE A 431 -25.35 18.03 -26.49
C PHE A 431 -25.94 18.40 -27.85
N ALA A 432 -26.60 17.45 -28.53
CA ALA A 432 -27.16 17.63 -29.87
C ALA A 432 -26.11 18.13 -30.90
N ASP A 433 -24.87 17.68 -30.78
CA ASP A 433 -23.76 18.01 -31.70
C ASP A 433 -23.80 17.18 -33.01
N GLY A 434 -24.93 16.56 -33.32
CA GLY A 434 -25.18 15.79 -34.52
C GLY A 434 -26.66 15.87 -34.91
N ASP A 435 -26.97 15.63 -36.18
CA ASP A 435 -28.33 15.68 -36.72
C ASP A 435 -29.13 14.39 -36.48
N GLY A 436 -28.52 13.39 -35.85
CA GLY A 436 -29.09 12.06 -35.59
C GLY A 436 -29.31 11.20 -36.84
N LYS A 437 -28.90 11.68 -38.02
CA LYS A 437 -29.05 11.02 -39.32
C LYS A 437 -27.70 10.66 -39.92
N GLU A 438 -26.67 11.44 -39.64
CA GLU A 438 -25.30 11.19 -40.06
C GLU A 438 -24.77 9.92 -39.41
N HIS A 439 -24.04 9.13 -40.20
CA HIS A 439 -23.32 7.97 -39.72
C HIS A 439 -22.26 8.42 -38.70
N PHE A 440 -22.36 7.95 -37.45
CA PHE A 440 -21.58 8.50 -36.34
C PHE A 440 -20.05 8.55 -36.57
N PRO A 441 -19.40 7.58 -37.25
CA PRO A 441 -17.99 7.68 -37.65
C PRO A 441 -17.64 8.96 -38.42
N ASP A 442 -18.55 9.49 -39.24
CA ASP A 442 -18.34 10.75 -39.97
C ASP A 442 -18.42 11.97 -39.06
N SER A 443 -19.38 11.98 -38.13
CA SER A 443 -19.46 13.02 -37.08
C SER A 443 -18.24 12.97 -36.15
N PHE A 444 -17.74 11.77 -35.84
CA PHE A 444 -16.52 11.60 -35.05
C PHE A 444 -15.27 12.11 -35.79
N ALA A 445 -15.16 11.86 -37.10
CA ALA A 445 -14.08 12.41 -37.93
C ALA A 445 -14.12 13.95 -37.99
N LYS A 446 -15.32 14.55 -38.13
CA LYS A 446 -15.49 16.02 -38.04
C LYS A 446 -15.07 16.56 -36.69
N LEU A 447 -15.36 15.83 -35.61
CA LEU A 447 -14.93 16.22 -34.27
C LEU A 447 -13.40 16.23 -34.17
N LEU A 448 -12.72 15.18 -34.64
CA LEU A 448 -11.25 15.11 -34.70
C LEU A 448 -10.67 16.27 -35.51
N GLN A 449 -11.27 16.59 -36.66
CA GLN A 449 -10.88 17.75 -37.46
C GLN A 449 -11.00 19.07 -36.68
N SER A 450 -12.03 19.23 -35.85
CA SER A 450 -12.23 20.44 -35.03
C SER A 450 -11.14 20.67 -33.97
N PHE A 451 -10.33 19.64 -33.67
CA PHE A 451 -9.18 19.73 -32.77
C PHE A 451 -7.83 19.72 -33.51
N ASN A 452 -7.84 19.99 -34.82
CA ASN A 452 -6.64 20.04 -35.67
C ASN A 452 -5.84 18.74 -35.70
N ILE A 453 -6.51 17.58 -35.59
CA ILE A 453 -5.87 16.28 -35.81
C ILE A 453 -5.55 16.13 -37.30
N GLY A 454 -4.38 15.55 -37.62
CA GLY A 454 -3.92 15.38 -39.00
C GLY A 454 -4.85 14.46 -39.82
N PRO A 455 -4.96 14.66 -41.14
CA PRO A 455 -5.90 13.94 -41.99
C PRO A 455 -5.69 12.41 -42.00
N GLU A 456 -4.43 11.95 -41.91
CA GLU A 456 -4.09 10.53 -41.83
C GLU A 456 -4.63 9.88 -40.54
N GLU A 457 -4.43 10.54 -39.39
CA GLU A 457 -4.91 10.04 -38.10
C GLU A 457 -6.44 10.08 -38.02
N ILE A 458 -7.08 11.09 -38.64
CA ILE A 458 -8.54 11.16 -38.77
C ILE A 458 -9.06 9.93 -39.53
N GLU A 459 -8.48 9.62 -40.69
CA GLU A 459 -8.97 8.53 -41.52
C GLU A 459 -8.76 7.16 -40.86
N LYS A 460 -7.64 7.00 -40.16
CA LYS A 460 -7.38 5.82 -39.32
C LYS A 460 -8.45 5.63 -38.24
N HIS A 461 -8.77 6.67 -37.48
CA HIS A 461 -9.82 6.60 -36.46
C HIS A 461 -11.23 6.44 -37.04
N ARG A 462 -11.50 6.98 -38.23
CA ARG A 462 -12.74 6.75 -38.99
C ARG A 462 -12.87 5.28 -39.37
N ALA A 463 -11.80 4.64 -39.86
CA ALA A 463 -11.79 3.23 -40.23
C ALA A 463 -12.06 2.32 -39.01
N ILE A 464 -11.43 2.59 -37.86
CA ILE A 464 -11.67 1.86 -36.62
C ILE A 464 -13.14 2.04 -36.16
N ALA A 465 -13.65 3.28 -36.21
CA ALA A 465 -15.05 3.58 -35.88
C ALA A 465 -16.04 2.84 -36.77
N ASN A 466 -15.82 2.84 -38.10
CA ASN A 466 -16.64 2.10 -39.07
C ASN A 466 -16.72 0.61 -38.73
N LYS A 467 -15.58 -0.02 -38.44
CA LYS A 467 -15.52 -1.45 -38.07
C LYS A 467 -16.32 -1.75 -36.80
N MET A 468 -16.28 -0.86 -35.81
CA MET A 468 -17.02 -1.04 -34.56
C MET A 468 -18.53 -0.92 -34.73
N GLU A 469 -18.99 -0.03 -35.61
CA GLU A 469 -20.42 0.16 -35.90
C GLU A 469 -20.99 -0.94 -36.81
N SER A 470 -20.17 -1.55 -37.68
CA SER A 470 -20.61 -2.58 -38.64
C SER A 470 -20.65 -4.01 -38.09
N SER A 471 -20.09 -4.27 -36.90
CA SER A 471 -19.89 -5.65 -36.41
C SER A 471 -21.02 -6.11 -35.49
N SER A 472 -21.85 -7.05 -35.96
CA SER A 472 -22.95 -7.68 -35.19
C SER A 472 -22.56 -8.92 -34.36
N GLN A 473 -21.27 -9.27 -34.24
CA GLN A 473 -20.79 -10.51 -33.60
C GLN A 473 -19.79 -10.28 -32.45
N PRO A 474 -19.62 -11.27 -31.53
CA PRO A 474 -18.66 -11.19 -30.43
C PRO A 474 -17.24 -11.04 -30.98
N ARG A 475 -16.58 -9.95 -30.57
CA ARG A 475 -15.33 -9.48 -31.16
C ARG A 475 -14.16 -10.37 -30.75
N THR A 476 -13.72 -11.26 -31.64
CA THR A 476 -12.40 -11.90 -31.54
C THR A 476 -11.35 -10.91 -32.05
N PHE A 477 -10.75 -10.14 -31.16
CA PHE A 477 -9.63 -9.24 -31.49
C PHE A 477 -8.33 -10.05 -31.67
N GLY A 478 -8.24 -10.83 -32.75
CA GLY A 478 -7.01 -11.47 -33.18
C GLY A 478 -6.11 -10.46 -33.89
N LYS A 479 -4.92 -10.18 -33.32
CA LYS A 479 -3.90 -9.18 -33.73
C LYS A 479 -4.37 -7.71 -33.62
N ALA A 480 -3.69 -6.95 -32.76
CA ALA A 480 -4.05 -5.60 -32.34
C ALA A 480 -4.04 -4.57 -33.48
N GLU A 481 -5.22 -4.32 -34.06
CA GLU A 481 -5.47 -3.13 -34.89
C GLU A 481 -5.53 -1.85 -34.02
N ILE A 482 -5.84 -2.00 -32.73
CA ILE A 482 -5.91 -0.92 -31.74
C ILE A 482 -4.80 -1.14 -30.72
N THR A 483 -3.87 -0.19 -30.64
CA THR A 483 -2.80 -0.15 -29.63
C THR A 483 -3.10 0.92 -28.58
N LEU A 484 -2.24 1.03 -27.56
CA LEU A 484 -2.35 2.11 -26.58
C LEU A 484 -2.26 3.50 -27.23
N SER A 485 -1.54 3.66 -28.35
CA SER A 485 -1.45 4.94 -29.05
C SER A 485 -2.84 5.43 -29.48
N GLU A 486 -3.64 4.56 -30.11
CA GLU A 486 -5.01 4.89 -30.52
C GLU A 486 -5.92 5.15 -29.31
N VAL A 487 -5.73 4.40 -28.22
CA VAL A 487 -6.45 4.63 -26.95
C VAL A 487 -6.11 6.02 -26.38
N GLY A 488 -4.85 6.42 -26.43
CA GLY A 488 -4.38 7.73 -25.97
C GLY A 488 -5.04 8.87 -26.73
N VAL A 489 -5.10 8.78 -28.07
CA VAL A 489 -5.73 9.80 -28.92
C VAL A 489 -7.22 9.93 -28.58
N VAL A 490 -7.98 8.83 -28.56
CA VAL A 490 -9.42 8.90 -28.28
C VAL A 490 -9.71 9.38 -26.85
N LYS A 491 -8.86 9.03 -25.87
CA LYS A 491 -8.97 9.55 -24.50
C LYS A 491 -8.77 11.06 -24.45
N ILE A 492 -7.68 11.58 -25.03
CA ILE A 492 -7.41 13.03 -25.07
C ILE A 492 -8.53 13.78 -25.79
N MET A 493 -9.09 13.16 -26.82
CA MET A 493 -10.26 13.68 -27.53
C MET A 493 -11.51 13.74 -26.66
N CYS A 494 -11.79 12.72 -25.84
CA CYS A 494 -12.84 12.79 -24.83
C CYS A 494 -12.64 14.00 -23.91
N ASP A 495 -11.43 14.17 -23.38
CA ASP A 495 -11.12 15.25 -22.45
C ASP A 495 -11.33 16.62 -23.09
N ALA A 496 -10.84 16.79 -24.32
CA ALA A 496 -10.98 18.02 -25.08
C ALA A 496 -12.45 18.36 -25.33
N TYR A 497 -13.22 17.35 -25.75
CA TYR A 497 -14.65 17.48 -26.02
C TYR A 497 -15.43 17.89 -24.77
N PHE A 498 -15.28 17.17 -23.66
CA PHE A 498 -16.01 17.47 -22.43
C PHE A 498 -15.54 18.79 -21.80
N THR A 499 -14.25 19.11 -21.85
CA THR A 499 -13.76 20.41 -21.38
C THR A 499 -14.40 21.55 -22.17
N ARG A 500 -14.49 21.44 -23.51
CA ARG A 500 -15.15 22.44 -24.36
C ARG A 500 -16.64 22.58 -23.99
N LYS A 501 -17.37 21.46 -23.91
CA LYS A 501 -18.81 21.46 -23.61
C LYS A 501 -19.12 21.97 -22.20
N PHE A 502 -18.34 21.59 -21.20
CA PHE A 502 -18.52 22.09 -19.83
C PHE A 502 -18.22 23.59 -19.71
N ARG A 503 -17.29 24.14 -20.49
CA ARG A 503 -17.09 25.60 -20.57
C ARG A 503 -18.29 26.30 -21.21
N GLU A 504 -18.83 25.76 -22.31
CA GLU A 504 -20.04 26.29 -22.95
C GLU A 504 -21.22 26.30 -21.97
N MET A 505 -21.45 25.19 -21.25
CA MET A 505 -22.48 25.10 -20.21
C MET A 505 -22.29 26.10 -19.08
N ALA A 506 -21.05 26.24 -18.57
CA ALA A 506 -20.76 27.18 -17.49
C ALA A 506 -21.02 28.63 -17.92
N LYS A 507 -20.65 28.98 -19.17
CA LYS A 507 -20.92 30.30 -19.74
C LYS A 507 -22.42 30.56 -19.85
N ALA A 508 -23.19 29.61 -20.39
CA ALA A 508 -24.64 29.73 -20.51
C ALA A 508 -25.35 29.83 -19.15
N ARG A 509 -24.86 29.14 -18.10
CA ARG A 509 -25.39 29.28 -16.74
C ARG A 509 -25.15 30.67 -16.15
N LYS A 510 -23.95 31.22 -16.37
CA LYS A 510 -23.60 32.57 -15.93
C LYS A 510 -24.46 33.64 -16.62
N GLU A 511 -24.63 33.52 -17.94
CA GLU A 511 -25.48 34.44 -18.72
C GLU A 511 -26.95 34.41 -18.25
N LYS A 512 -27.46 33.24 -17.84
CA LYS A 512 -28.81 33.13 -17.25
C LYS A 512 -28.91 33.76 -15.86
N SER A 513 -27.92 33.54 -14.98
CA SER A 513 -27.92 34.13 -13.63
C SER A 513 -27.74 35.65 -13.63
N ASP A 514 -27.13 36.20 -14.69
CA ASP A 514 -26.96 37.65 -14.84
C ASP A 514 -28.24 38.34 -15.41
N VAL A 515 -29.19 37.56 -15.95
CA VAL A 515 -30.45 38.05 -16.55
C VAL A 515 -31.65 37.92 -15.62
N GLU A 516 -31.67 36.94 -14.71
CA GLU A 516 -32.69 36.80 -13.67
C GLU A 516 -32.07 37.06 -12.28
N PRO A 517 -32.46 38.15 -11.57
CA PRO A 517 -31.97 38.37 -10.22
C PRO A 517 -32.44 37.23 -9.30
N PRO A 518 -31.65 36.82 -8.30
CA PRO A 518 -31.99 35.70 -7.44
C PRO A 518 -33.26 36.03 -6.64
N THR A 519 -34.33 35.27 -6.87
CA THR A 519 -35.54 35.25 -6.03
C THR A 519 -35.31 34.51 -4.72
#